data_AF-A0A3M8SLR8-F1
#
_entry.id   AF-A0A3M8SLR8-F1
#
_cell.length_a   1.000
_cell.length_b   1.000
_cell.length_c   1.000
_cell.angle_alpha   90.00
_cell.angle_beta   90.00
_cell.angle_gamma   90.00
#
_symmetry.space_group_name_H-M   'P 1'
#
loop_
_entity.id
_entity.type
_entity.pdbx_description
1 polymer ?
#
loop_
_entity_poly.entity_id
_entity_poly.type
_entity_poly.pdbx_seq_one_letter_code
_entity_poly.pdbx_strand_id
1 'polypeptide(L)'
;MKDKTAKGTTTLPATSMNVQNAILGLRGRDLISTLRNVSRQSLRHPLHTAHHLLALGGQLGRVMLGDTPFQPNPRDPRFSDPTWSQNPFYRRGLQAYLAWQKQTRLWIEESHLDDDDRARAHFLFNLINDALAPSNSLLNPLAVKELFNSGGQSLVRGVAHLLDDLRHNDGLPRQVDERAFEVGGNLAATAGAVVFRNELLELIQYKPMSERQHARPLLVVPPQINKFYIFDLSPTNSFVQYMLKSGLQVFMVSWRNPDPRHREWGLSSYVQALEEALNACRSISGNRDPNLMGACAGGLTMAALQGHLQAKHQLRRVRSATYLVSLLDSKFESPASLFADEQTIEAAKRRSYQRGVLDGAEVARIFAWMRPNDLIWNYWVNNYLLGKTPPAFDILYWNADSTRLPAALHGDLLDFFKLNPLTHPAGLEVCGTPIDLQKVDLDSFTVAGSNDHITPWDAVYRSALLLGGDRRFVLANSGHIQSIINPPGNPKAYYLANPKLSSDPRAWFHDAKRSEGSWWPLWLEWITPRSGPLKAPRSELGNATYPPLGPAPGTYVLTR
;
A
#
# COMPACT_ATOMS: atom_id res chain seq x y z
N MET A 1 0.63 44.17 22.65
CA MET A 1 0.14 44.22 21.26
C MET A 1 1.30 44.42 20.30
N LYS A 2 1.71 43.36 19.61
CA LYS A 2 2.29 43.35 18.27
C LYS A 2 2.52 41.88 17.91
N ASP A 3 1.67 41.39 17.02
CA ASP A 3 1.66 40.03 16.49
C ASP A 3 3.03 39.63 15.94
N LYS A 4 3.53 38.48 16.41
CA LYS A 4 4.48 37.67 15.65
C LYS A 4 3.66 36.63 14.90
N THR A 5 3.47 36.89 13.62
CA THR A 5 2.94 35.93 12.65
C THR A 5 3.77 34.65 12.68
N ALA A 6 3.10 33.54 13.02
CA ALA A 6 3.69 32.21 13.00
C ALA A 6 4.12 31.85 11.57
N LYS A 7 5.42 31.54 11.43
CA LYS A 7 6.01 30.97 10.22
C LYS A 7 5.54 29.53 10.03
N GLY A 8 5.17 29.20 8.79
CA GLY A 8 5.27 27.84 8.26
C GLY A 8 3.98 27.04 8.30
N THR A 9 3.00 27.43 7.48
CA THR A 9 2.05 26.47 6.92
C THR A 9 2.85 25.42 6.15
N THR A 10 2.92 24.21 6.70
CA THR A 10 3.47 23.02 6.06
C THR A 10 2.57 22.67 4.88
N THR A 11 2.90 23.18 3.69
CA THR A 11 2.33 22.69 2.43
C THR A 11 2.85 21.26 2.23
N LEU A 12 1.97 20.28 2.44
CA LEU A 12 2.19 18.89 2.05
C LEU A 12 2.43 18.86 0.53
N PRO A 13 3.39 18.07 0.02
CA PRO A 13 3.58 17.94 -1.42
C PRO A 13 2.31 17.38 -2.06
N ALA A 14 1.79 18.07 -3.08
CA ALA A 14 0.54 17.77 -3.79
C ALA A 14 0.61 16.54 -4.72
N THR A 15 1.29 15.46 -4.32
CA THR A 15 1.44 14.22 -5.09
C THR A 15 1.41 12.99 -4.18
N SER A 16 0.45 12.93 -3.24
CA SER A 16 0.12 11.70 -2.52
C SER A 16 -1.02 10.97 -3.22
N MET A 17 -0.73 9.74 -3.61
CA MET A 17 -1.57 8.89 -4.44
C MET A 17 -2.01 7.66 -3.65
N ASN A 18 -3.26 7.26 -3.84
CA ASN A 18 -3.98 6.37 -2.93
C ASN A 18 -4.45 5.06 -3.58
N VAL A 19 -5.07 4.18 -2.79
CA VAL A 19 -5.60 2.88 -3.26
C VAL A 19 -6.63 3.00 -4.40
N GLN A 20 -7.44 4.06 -4.44
CA GLN A 20 -8.47 4.26 -5.46
C GLN A 20 -7.85 4.35 -6.86
N ASN A 21 -6.75 5.07 -6.98
CA ASN A 21 -6.09 5.31 -8.28
C ASN A 21 -5.45 4.04 -8.85
N ALA A 22 -4.92 3.18 -7.98
CA ALA A 22 -4.34 1.91 -8.37
C ALA A 22 -5.37 0.94 -8.96
N ILE A 23 -6.59 1.00 -8.41
CA ILE A 23 -7.72 0.18 -8.84
C ILE A 23 -8.30 0.75 -10.16
N LEU A 24 -8.41 2.06 -10.32
CA LEU A 24 -8.88 2.70 -11.56
C LEU A 24 -7.99 2.40 -12.77
N GLY A 25 -6.67 2.41 -12.56
CA GLY A 25 -5.64 2.26 -13.59
C GLY A 25 -5.48 3.50 -14.48
N LEU A 26 -4.24 3.81 -14.88
CA LEU A 26 -3.93 4.92 -15.77
C LEU A 26 -4.14 4.51 -17.24
N ARG A 27 -4.91 5.28 -18.03
CA ARG A 27 -5.00 5.03 -19.49
C ARG A 27 -3.78 5.65 -20.20
N GLY A 28 -3.15 4.90 -21.11
CA GLY A 28 -2.21 5.48 -22.08
C GLY A 28 -2.87 6.54 -22.99
N ARG A 29 -4.20 6.43 -23.22
CA ARG A 29 -4.98 7.45 -23.94
C ARG A 29 -5.09 8.77 -23.18
N ASP A 30 -5.12 8.75 -21.85
CA ASP A 30 -5.24 9.98 -21.05
C ASP A 30 -3.91 10.75 -21.10
N LEU A 31 -2.77 10.06 -20.99
CA LEU A 31 -1.44 10.66 -21.18
C LEU A 31 -1.25 11.24 -22.58
N ILE A 32 -1.70 10.54 -23.64
CA ILE A 32 -1.66 11.04 -25.01
C ILE A 32 -2.59 12.26 -25.19
N SER A 33 -3.76 12.25 -24.55
CA SER A 33 -4.67 13.41 -24.59
C SER A 33 -4.09 14.62 -23.85
N THR A 34 -3.44 14.42 -22.70
CA THR A 34 -2.73 15.47 -21.97
C THR A 34 -1.57 16.02 -22.80
N LEU A 35 -0.75 15.15 -23.40
CA LEU A 35 0.31 15.57 -24.34
C LEU A 35 -0.24 16.37 -25.50
N ARG A 36 -1.38 15.95 -26.06
CA ARG A 36 -2.05 16.67 -27.15
C ARG A 36 -2.59 18.01 -26.70
N ASN A 37 -3.17 18.11 -25.51
CA ASN A 37 -3.70 19.35 -24.95
C ASN A 37 -2.58 20.34 -24.63
N VAL A 38 -1.51 19.88 -23.97
CA VAL A 38 -0.27 20.65 -23.75
C VAL A 38 0.30 21.15 -25.07
N SER A 39 0.44 20.28 -26.07
CA SER A 39 0.97 20.63 -27.39
C SER A 39 0.09 21.66 -28.10
N ARG A 40 -1.24 21.49 -28.05
CA ARG A 40 -2.20 22.48 -28.59
C ARG A 40 -2.10 23.82 -27.86
N GLN A 41 -1.88 23.81 -26.55
CA GLN A 41 -1.71 25.02 -25.76
C GLN A 41 -0.44 25.77 -26.15
N SER A 42 0.69 25.06 -26.34
CA SER A 42 1.93 25.65 -26.84
C SER A 42 1.75 26.29 -28.22
N LEU A 43 0.99 25.64 -29.11
CA LEU A 43 0.70 26.16 -30.45
C LEU A 43 -0.27 27.35 -30.45
N ARG A 44 -1.25 27.37 -29.53
CA ARG A 44 -2.24 28.46 -29.41
C ARG A 44 -1.68 29.71 -28.72
N HIS A 45 -0.67 29.55 -27.87
CA HIS A 45 -0.02 30.64 -27.14
C HIS A 45 1.49 30.68 -27.45
N PRO A 46 1.89 31.00 -28.70
CA PRO A 46 3.28 30.97 -29.12
C PRO A 46 4.14 32.02 -28.39
N LEU A 47 3.57 33.19 -28.05
CA LEU A 47 4.26 34.23 -27.30
C LEU A 47 4.59 33.79 -25.85
N HIS A 48 3.66 33.07 -25.22
CA HIS A 48 3.86 32.48 -23.88
C HIS A 48 5.03 31.50 -23.88
N THR A 49 5.00 30.56 -24.83
CA THR A 49 6.05 29.56 -24.99
C THR A 49 7.40 30.20 -25.34
N ALA A 50 7.42 31.18 -26.25
CA ALA A 50 8.63 31.91 -26.62
C ALA A 50 9.22 32.69 -25.43
N HIS A 51 8.39 33.35 -24.62
CA HIS A 51 8.82 34.03 -23.40
C HIS A 51 9.53 33.07 -22.45
N HIS A 52 8.94 31.90 -22.20
CA HIS A 52 9.54 30.93 -21.30
C HIS A 52 10.82 30.29 -21.88
N LEU A 53 10.89 30.06 -23.19
CA LEU A 53 12.11 29.57 -23.85
C LEU A 53 13.25 30.59 -23.83
N LEU A 54 12.97 31.87 -24.03
CA LEU A 54 13.96 32.95 -23.92
C LEU A 54 14.48 33.08 -22.49
N ALA A 55 13.59 33.02 -21.50
CA ALA A 55 13.98 33.02 -20.09
C ALA A 55 14.82 31.79 -19.72
N LEU A 56 14.51 30.60 -20.24
CA LEU A 56 15.35 29.41 -20.10
C LEU A 56 16.73 29.63 -20.73
N GLY A 57 16.79 30.15 -21.95
CA GLY A 57 18.04 30.44 -22.65
C GLY A 57 18.94 31.41 -21.87
N GLY A 58 18.35 32.47 -21.31
CA GLY A 58 19.07 33.40 -20.44
C GLY A 58 19.61 32.74 -19.16
N GLN A 59 18.81 31.87 -18.52
CA GLN A 59 19.24 31.11 -17.35
C GLN A 59 20.38 30.14 -17.70
N LEU A 60 20.28 29.41 -18.81
CA LEU A 60 21.32 28.49 -19.28
C LEU A 60 22.61 29.23 -19.63
N GLY A 61 22.53 30.43 -20.22
CA GLY A 61 23.69 31.29 -20.46
C GLY A 61 24.43 31.65 -19.16
N ARG A 62 23.69 32.04 -18.12
CA ARG A 62 24.26 32.30 -16.79
C ARG A 62 24.90 31.07 -16.16
N VAL A 63 24.24 29.91 -16.27
CA VAL A 63 24.79 28.63 -15.80
C VAL A 63 26.10 28.29 -16.50
N MET A 64 26.19 28.49 -17.82
CA MET A 64 27.42 28.27 -18.58
C MET A 64 28.56 29.20 -18.14
N LEU A 65 28.23 30.45 -17.79
CA LEU A 65 29.17 31.41 -17.18
C LEU A 65 29.61 31.03 -15.76
N GLY A 66 28.95 30.06 -15.13
CA GLY A 66 29.33 29.51 -13.83
C GLY A 66 28.43 29.93 -12.66
N ASP A 67 27.37 30.70 -12.92
CA ASP A 67 26.39 31.06 -11.90
C ASP A 67 25.65 29.82 -11.37
N THR A 68 25.32 29.83 -10.09
CA THR A 68 24.50 28.80 -9.43
C THR A 68 23.21 29.40 -8.88
N PRO A 69 22.27 29.82 -9.75
CA PRO A 69 21.07 30.54 -9.31
C PRO A 69 20.04 29.68 -8.58
N PHE A 70 20.17 28.35 -8.60
CA PHE A 70 19.20 27.42 -8.03
C PHE A 70 19.81 26.56 -6.91
N GLN A 71 19.06 26.40 -5.83
CA GLN A 71 19.41 25.48 -4.75
C GLN A 71 18.74 24.12 -5.00
N PRO A 72 19.50 23.01 -5.04
CA PRO A 72 18.90 21.68 -5.11
C PRO A 72 18.06 21.42 -3.86
N ASN A 73 16.99 20.63 -4.01
CA ASN A 73 16.16 20.23 -2.88
C ASN A 73 17.00 19.39 -1.91
N PRO A 74 17.17 19.81 -0.63
CA PRO A 74 17.96 19.04 0.34
C PRO A 74 17.43 17.64 0.62
N ARG A 75 16.17 17.37 0.28
CA ARG A 75 15.52 16.06 0.42
C ARG A 75 15.61 15.18 -0.82
N ASP A 76 16.24 15.64 -1.91
CA ASP A 76 16.43 14.82 -3.12
C ASP A 76 17.77 14.07 -3.05
N PRO A 77 17.78 12.76 -2.73
CA PRO A 77 19.01 12.01 -2.52
C PRO A 77 19.83 11.84 -3.81
N ARG A 78 19.24 12.03 -5.00
CA ARG A 78 19.92 11.89 -6.30
C ARG A 78 21.12 12.82 -6.44
N PHE A 79 21.06 13.97 -5.79
CA PHE A 79 22.09 15.03 -5.85
C PHE A 79 22.91 15.15 -4.55
N SER A 80 22.92 14.10 -3.73
CA SER A 80 23.63 14.09 -2.43
C SER A 80 25.15 13.96 -2.55
N ASP A 81 25.68 13.39 -3.65
CA ASP A 81 27.13 13.26 -3.86
C ASP A 81 27.77 14.66 -3.98
N PRO A 82 28.83 14.96 -3.21
CA PRO A 82 29.50 16.27 -3.24
C PRO A 82 30.03 16.68 -4.62
N THR A 83 30.24 15.73 -5.54
CA THR A 83 30.68 16.01 -6.92
C THR A 83 29.71 16.96 -7.64
N TRP A 84 28.40 16.87 -7.34
CA TRP A 84 27.39 17.76 -7.91
C TRP A 84 27.58 19.23 -7.54
N SER A 85 28.19 19.53 -6.39
CA SER A 85 28.43 20.90 -5.93
C SER A 85 29.89 21.35 -6.11
N GLN A 86 30.84 20.41 -6.04
CA GLN A 86 32.28 20.71 -6.06
C GLN A 86 32.88 20.69 -7.47
N ASN A 87 32.38 19.86 -8.38
CA ASN A 87 32.92 19.79 -9.73
C ASN A 87 32.20 20.77 -10.68
N PRO A 88 32.92 21.69 -11.37
CA PRO A 88 32.28 22.70 -12.22
C PRO A 88 31.41 22.14 -13.35
N PHE A 89 31.79 20.99 -13.94
CA PHE A 89 31.01 20.35 -15.01
C PHE A 89 29.66 19.83 -14.48
N TYR A 90 29.72 19.04 -13.40
CA TYR A 90 28.53 18.48 -12.76
C TYR A 90 27.61 19.55 -12.18
N ARG A 91 28.19 20.59 -11.57
CA ARG A 91 27.46 21.73 -11.05
C ARG A 91 26.68 22.46 -12.13
N ARG A 92 27.30 22.70 -13.30
CA ARG A 92 26.60 23.30 -14.45
C ARG A 92 25.48 22.41 -14.97
N GLY A 93 25.71 21.09 -15.08
CA GLY A 93 24.68 20.14 -15.47
C GLY A 93 23.47 20.13 -14.53
N LEU A 94 23.72 20.11 -13.22
CA LEU A 94 22.67 20.21 -12.20
C LEU A 94 21.90 21.52 -12.30
N GLN A 95 22.59 22.65 -12.44
CA GLN A 95 21.93 23.95 -12.56
C GLN A 95 21.10 24.08 -13.85
N ALA A 96 21.57 23.51 -14.97
CA ALA A 96 20.81 23.47 -16.22
C ALA A 96 19.52 22.63 -16.07
N TYR A 97 19.62 21.49 -15.39
CA TYR A 97 18.47 20.66 -15.04
C TYR A 97 17.47 21.38 -14.13
N LEU A 98 17.93 22.06 -13.07
CA LEU A 98 17.06 22.83 -12.17
C LEU A 98 16.41 24.02 -12.88
N ALA A 99 17.13 24.68 -13.81
CA ALA A 99 16.59 25.74 -14.66
C ALA A 99 15.44 25.23 -15.53
N TRP A 100 15.67 24.09 -16.20
CA TRP A 100 14.64 23.40 -16.99
C TRP A 100 13.40 23.06 -16.15
N GLN A 101 13.59 22.40 -15.01
CA GLN A 101 12.49 22.00 -14.13
C GLN A 101 11.69 23.22 -13.65
N LYS A 102 12.37 24.28 -13.21
CA LYS A 102 11.71 25.53 -12.81
C LYS A 102 10.91 26.14 -13.96
N GLN A 103 11.49 26.21 -15.15
CA GLN A 103 10.86 26.89 -16.27
C GLN A 103 9.67 26.11 -16.84
N THR A 104 9.76 24.78 -16.91
CA THR A 104 8.62 23.93 -17.27
C THR A 104 7.47 24.11 -16.29
N ARG A 105 7.75 24.20 -14.97
CA ARG A 105 6.72 24.45 -13.96
C ARG A 105 6.05 25.80 -14.14
N LEU A 106 6.83 26.87 -14.31
CA LEU A 106 6.29 28.22 -14.53
C LEU A 106 5.45 28.28 -15.81
N TRP A 107 5.90 27.63 -16.90
CA TRP A 107 5.15 27.56 -18.14
C TRP A 107 3.75 26.94 -17.94
N ILE A 108 3.64 25.89 -17.12
CA ILE A 108 2.36 25.24 -16.77
C ILE A 108 1.52 26.14 -15.86
N GLU A 109 2.11 26.72 -14.81
CA GLU A 109 1.42 27.58 -13.83
C GLU A 109 0.82 28.83 -14.50
N GLU A 110 1.56 29.45 -15.41
CA GLU A 110 1.16 30.65 -16.14
C GLU A 110 0.37 30.34 -17.43
N SER A 111 0.12 29.05 -17.73
CA SER A 111 -0.74 28.67 -18.85
C SER A 111 -2.22 28.80 -18.49
N HIS A 112 -3.03 29.19 -19.49
CA HIS A 112 -4.50 29.22 -19.43
C HIS A 112 -5.14 27.82 -19.49
N LEU A 113 -4.56 26.84 -18.80
CA LEU A 113 -5.18 25.54 -18.59
C LEU A 113 -6.21 25.67 -17.46
N ASP A 114 -7.30 24.89 -17.54
CA ASP A 114 -8.15 24.67 -16.37
C ASP A 114 -7.37 23.94 -15.27
N ASP A 115 -7.90 23.95 -14.05
CA ASP A 115 -7.17 23.44 -12.88
C ASP A 115 -6.86 21.93 -13.00
N ASP A 116 -7.73 21.17 -13.65
CA ASP A 116 -7.57 19.73 -13.85
C ASP A 116 -6.47 19.43 -14.89
N ASP A 117 -6.51 20.07 -16.05
CA ASP A 117 -5.49 19.94 -17.10
C ASP A 117 -4.14 20.48 -16.64
N ARG A 118 -4.12 21.50 -15.77
CA ARG A 118 -2.88 21.98 -15.12
C ARG A 118 -2.29 20.91 -14.21
N ALA A 119 -3.10 20.27 -13.36
CA ALA A 119 -2.65 19.17 -12.51
C ALA A 119 -2.12 17.99 -13.33
N ARG A 120 -2.81 17.63 -14.43
CA ARG A 120 -2.38 16.59 -15.38
C ARG A 120 -1.04 16.94 -16.04
N ALA A 121 -0.88 18.18 -16.49
CA ALA A 121 0.36 18.65 -17.09
C ALA A 121 1.52 18.60 -16.08
N HIS A 122 1.31 19.03 -14.83
CA HIS A 122 2.32 18.91 -13.78
C HIS A 122 2.76 17.45 -13.56
N PHE A 123 1.83 16.51 -13.49
CA PHE A 123 2.15 15.09 -13.35
C PHE A 123 3.01 14.58 -14.52
N LEU A 124 2.60 14.84 -15.76
CA LEU A 124 3.32 14.41 -16.96
C LEU A 124 4.73 15.03 -17.06
N PHE A 125 4.85 16.34 -16.85
CA PHE A 125 6.15 17.02 -16.93
C PHE A 125 7.08 16.61 -15.79
N ASN A 126 6.55 16.30 -14.60
CA ASN A 126 7.37 15.71 -13.54
C ASN A 126 7.95 14.36 -13.97
N LEU A 127 7.16 13.50 -14.63
CA LEU A 127 7.62 12.21 -15.16
C LEU A 127 8.77 12.38 -16.17
N ILE A 128 8.62 13.32 -17.10
CA ILE A 128 9.63 13.63 -18.12
C ILE A 128 10.88 14.23 -17.48
N ASN A 129 10.71 15.18 -16.56
CA ASN A 129 11.81 15.83 -15.85
C ASN A 129 12.62 14.80 -15.05
N ASP A 130 11.96 13.88 -14.36
CA ASP A 130 12.63 12.81 -13.63
C ASP A 130 13.38 11.86 -14.57
N ALA A 131 12.82 11.51 -15.73
CA ALA A 131 13.51 10.69 -16.73
C ALA A 131 14.76 11.36 -17.30
N LEU A 132 14.72 12.69 -17.47
CA LEU A 132 15.82 13.49 -18.00
C LEU A 132 16.83 13.93 -16.91
N ALA A 133 16.63 13.52 -15.66
CA ALA A 133 17.54 13.90 -14.58
C ALA A 133 18.97 13.41 -14.88
N PRO A 134 20.00 14.26 -14.75
CA PRO A 134 21.37 13.89 -15.10
C PRO A 134 21.92 12.76 -14.21
N SER A 135 21.37 12.60 -13.01
CA SER A 135 21.62 11.48 -12.10
C SER A 135 21.22 10.12 -12.65
N ASN A 136 20.33 10.05 -13.63
CA ASN A 136 19.83 8.78 -14.19
C ASN A 136 20.62 8.34 -15.43
N SER A 137 21.60 9.14 -15.85
CA SER A 137 22.48 8.86 -16.98
C SER A 137 23.79 8.20 -16.55
N LEU A 138 24.54 7.64 -17.51
CA LEU A 138 25.90 7.13 -17.30
C LEU A 138 26.88 8.20 -16.79
N LEU A 139 26.54 9.48 -16.94
CA LEU A 139 27.30 10.58 -16.38
C LEU A 139 27.07 10.74 -14.87
N ASN A 140 26.31 9.89 -14.19
CA ASN A 140 26.18 9.97 -12.72
C ASN A 140 27.56 9.84 -12.05
N PRO A 141 27.95 10.76 -11.13
CA PRO A 141 29.25 10.69 -10.44
C PRO A 141 29.53 9.34 -9.79
N LEU A 142 28.51 8.72 -9.19
CA LEU A 142 28.64 7.41 -8.55
C LEU A 142 28.88 6.31 -9.58
N ALA A 143 28.22 6.37 -10.74
CA ALA A 143 28.41 5.41 -11.82
C ALA A 143 29.81 5.51 -12.42
N VAL A 144 30.30 6.72 -12.64
CA VAL A 144 31.67 6.95 -13.13
C VAL A 144 32.70 6.47 -12.11
N LYS A 145 32.54 6.80 -10.82
CA LYS A 145 33.43 6.30 -9.75
C LYS A 145 33.44 4.78 -9.69
N GLU A 146 32.27 4.14 -9.72
CA GLU A 146 32.14 2.69 -9.65
C GLU A 146 32.69 1.99 -10.90
N LEU A 147 32.56 2.59 -12.08
CA LEU A 147 33.18 2.11 -13.31
C LEU A 147 34.70 2.00 -13.15
N PHE A 148 35.34 3.02 -12.60
CA PHE A 148 36.79 3.00 -12.34
C PHE A 148 37.15 2.02 -11.21
N ASN A 149 36.42 2.06 -10.07
CA ASN A 149 36.71 1.21 -8.92
C ASN A 149 36.60 -0.29 -9.24
N SER A 150 35.64 -0.67 -10.07
CA SER A 150 35.39 -2.06 -10.46
C SER A 150 36.15 -2.50 -11.71
N GLY A 151 36.97 -1.63 -12.31
CA GLY A 151 37.65 -1.91 -13.58
C GLY A 151 36.69 -2.22 -14.74
N GLY A 152 35.49 -1.63 -14.74
CA GLY A 152 34.46 -1.86 -15.76
C GLY A 152 33.48 -3.01 -15.48
N GLN A 153 33.71 -3.82 -14.43
CA GLN A 153 32.82 -4.95 -14.10
C GLN A 153 31.41 -4.52 -13.68
N SER A 154 31.24 -3.33 -13.08
CA SER A 154 29.93 -2.77 -12.74
C SER A 154 29.04 -2.58 -13.97
N LEU A 155 29.60 -2.07 -15.07
CA LEU A 155 28.87 -1.85 -16.31
C LEU A 155 28.45 -3.17 -16.97
N VAL A 156 29.34 -4.17 -16.98
CA VAL A 156 29.03 -5.50 -17.52
C VAL A 156 27.88 -6.14 -16.74
N ARG A 157 27.94 -6.09 -15.41
CA ARG A 157 26.83 -6.57 -14.55
C ARG A 157 25.55 -5.78 -14.79
N GLY A 158 25.65 -4.46 -14.92
CA GLY A 158 24.51 -3.58 -15.18
C GLY A 158 23.80 -3.86 -16.50
N VAL A 159 24.55 -4.09 -17.59
CA VAL A 159 23.99 -4.49 -18.89
C VAL A 159 23.34 -5.87 -18.79
N ALA A 160 23.96 -6.82 -18.08
CA ALA A 160 23.36 -8.13 -17.85
C ALA A 160 22.04 -8.04 -17.08
N HIS A 161 21.96 -7.21 -16.04
CA HIS A 161 20.72 -6.94 -15.31
C HIS A 161 19.65 -6.32 -16.22
N LEU A 162 20.00 -5.33 -17.04
CA LEU A 162 19.07 -4.69 -17.98
C LEU A 162 18.52 -5.69 -19.00
N LEU A 163 19.36 -6.55 -19.57
CA LEU A 163 18.94 -7.58 -20.52
C LEU A 163 18.03 -8.63 -19.87
N ASP A 164 18.31 -9.01 -18.62
CA ASP A 164 17.46 -9.93 -17.86
C ASP A 164 16.09 -9.31 -17.57
N ASP A 165 16.06 -8.04 -17.14
CA ASP A 165 14.82 -7.32 -16.81
C ASP A 165 13.99 -6.98 -18.06
N LEU A 166 14.62 -6.70 -19.21
CA LEU A 166 13.93 -6.56 -20.49
C LEU A 166 13.22 -7.86 -20.92
N ARG A 167 13.79 -9.01 -20.56
CA ARG A 167 13.25 -10.32 -20.94
C ARG A 167 12.24 -10.86 -19.93
N HIS A 168 12.45 -10.62 -18.65
CA HIS A 168 11.72 -11.29 -17.56
C HIS A 168 10.95 -10.34 -16.64
N ASN A 169 11.05 -9.02 -16.83
CA ASN A 169 10.41 -8.01 -15.97
C ASN A 169 9.86 -6.80 -16.75
N ASP A 170 9.44 -7.00 -18.01
CA ASP A 170 8.87 -5.97 -18.90
C ASP A 170 9.72 -4.69 -19.04
N GLY A 171 11.04 -4.79 -18.85
CA GLY A 171 11.97 -3.67 -18.93
C GLY A 171 12.00 -2.75 -17.70
N LEU A 172 11.31 -3.09 -16.62
CA LEU A 172 11.42 -2.38 -15.34
C LEU A 172 12.57 -2.94 -14.50
N PRO A 173 13.32 -2.09 -13.76
CA PRO A 173 14.36 -2.57 -12.87
C PRO A 173 13.75 -3.38 -11.71
N ARG A 174 14.27 -4.59 -11.50
CA ARG A 174 13.88 -5.41 -10.34
C ARG A 174 14.19 -4.69 -9.03
N GLN A 175 13.23 -4.74 -8.11
CA GLN A 175 13.35 -4.09 -6.80
C GLN A 175 13.90 -5.02 -5.71
N VAL A 176 13.87 -6.34 -5.95
CA VAL A 176 14.24 -7.36 -4.98
C VAL A 176 14.92 -8.53 -5.68
N ASP A 177 15.87 -9.17 -4.98
CA ASP A 177 16.38 -10.47 -5.39
C ASP A 177 15.41 -11.59 -4.97
N GLU A 178 14.61 -12.07 -5.91
CA GLU A 178 13.64 -13.15 -5.67
C GLU A 178 14.29 -14.48 -5.28
N ARG A 179 15.56 -14.71 -5.68
CA ARG A 179 16.25 -15.99 -5.42
C ARG A 179 16.54 -16.20 -3.94
N ALA A 180 16.56 -15.13 -3.17
CA ALA A 180 16.79 -15.17 -1.73
C ALA A 180 15.56 -15.68 -0.96
N PHE A 181 14.38 -15.82 -1.58
CA PHE A 181 13.13 -16.09 -0.88
C PHE A 181 12.33 -17.25 -1.49
N GLU A 182 11.84 -18.11 -0.60
CA GLU A 182 10.99 -19.25 -0.91
C GLU A 182 9.81 -19.26 0.07
N VAL A 183 8.59 -19.12 -0.46
CA VAL A 183 7.35 -19.17 0.32
C VAL A 183 7.12 -20.61 0.80
N GLY A 184 7.01 -20.78 2.12
CA GLY A 184 6.99 -22.06 2.82
C GLY A 184 8.37 -22.56 3.23
N GLY A 185 9.46 -21.98 2.69
CA GLY A 185 10.83 -22.26 3.08
C GLY A 185 11.33 -21.26 4.12
N ASN A 186 11.67 -20.04 3.67
CA ASN A 186 12.19 -18.97 4.52
C ASN A 186 11.26 -17.77 4.69
N LEU A 187 10.15 -17.73 3.96
CA LEU A 187 8.98 -16.87 4.19
C LEU A 187 7.76 -17.73 4.47
N ALA A 188 6.78 -17.26 5.23
CA ALA A 188 5.56 -18.00 5.55
C ALA A 188 5.82 -19.40 6.15
N ALA A 189 6.94 -19.53 6.87
CA ALA A 189 7.47 -20.81 7.33
C ALA A 189 6.98 -21.20 8.72
N THR A 190 6.06 -20.43 9.31
CA THR A 190 5.53 -20.77 10.63
C THR A 190 4.70 -22.04 10.56
N ALA A 191 5.07 -23.04 11.38
CA ALA A 191 4.48 -24.36 11.31
C ALA A 191 2.97 -24.32 11.57
N GLY A 192 2.21 -24.98 10.71
CA GLY A 192 0.75 -25.04 10.77
C GLY A 192 0.20 -26.06 9.77
N ALA A 193 -1.12 -26.09 9.62
CA ALA A 193 -1.80 -26.92 8.64
C ALA A 193 -3.00 -26.18 8.05
N VAL A 194 -3.28 -26.45 6.77
CA VAL A 194 -4.56 -26.11 6.15
C VAL A 194 -5.62 -27.04 6.77
N VAL A 195 -6.62 -26.47 7.43
CA VAL A 195 -7.68 -27.22 8.14
C VAL A 195 -9.04 -27.10 7.47
N PHE A 196 -9.20 -26.16 6.55
CA PHE A 196 -10.40 -26.03 5.72
C PHE A 196 -10.01 -25.43 4.37
N ARG A 197 -10.70 -25.84 3.30
CA ARG A 197 -10.50 -25.32 1.94
C ARG A 197 -11.84 -25.27 1.23
N ASN A 198 -12.14 -24.14 0.60
CA ASN A 198 -13.19 -24.01 -0.39
C ASN A 198 -12.62 -23.41 -1.69
N GLU A 199 -13.48 -23.01 -2.62
CA GLU A 199 -13.02 -22.46 -3.91
C GLU A 199 -12.25 -21.14 -3.78
N LEU A 200 -12.56 -20.30 -2.79
CA LEU A 200 -12.00 -18.95 -2.65
C LEU A 200 -10.84 -18.87 -1.65
N LEU A 201 -10.77 -19.76 -0.65
CA LEU A 201 -9.76 -19.69 0.40
C LEU A 201 -9.33 -21.05 0.96
N GLU A 202 -8.12 -21.06 1.51
CA GLU A 202 -7.63 -22.02 2.50
C GLU A 202 -7.64 -21.37 3.89
N LEU A 203 -8.05 -22.10 4.91
CA LEU A 203 -7.94 -21.69 6.31
C LEU A 203 -6.77 -22.45 6.94
N ILE A 204 -5.77 -21.71 7.41
CA ILE A 204 -4.59 -22.25 8.08
C ILE A 204 -4.80 -22.15 9.59
N GLN A 205 -4.54 -23.22 10.32
CA GLN A 205 -4.35 -23.21 11.77
C GLN A 205 -2.87 -23.39 12.08
N TYR A 206 -2.29 -22.47 12.86
CA TYR A 206 -0.89 -22.56 13.23
C TYR A 206 -0.66 -23.40 14.48
N LYS A 207 0.52 -24.02 14.56
CA LYS A 207 0.97 -24.75 15.74
C LYS A 207 1.23 -23.77 16.90
N PRO A 208 0.83 -24.11 18.13
CA PRO A 208 1.12 -23.32 19.32
C PRO A 208 2.63 -23.09 19.51
N MET A 209 3.02 -21.89 19.98
CA MET A 209 4.41 -21.55 20.33
C MET A 209 4.54 -21.11 21.80
N SER A 210 3.58 -21.47 22.63
CA SER A 210 3.50 -21.13 24.05
C SER A 210 3.02 -22.33 24.86
N GLU A 211 3.39 -22.38 26.15
CA GLU A 211 2.95 -23.45 27.07
C GLU A 211 1.44 -23.44 27.32
N ARG A 212 0.81 -22.27 27.20
CA ARG A 212 -0.64 -22.08 27.35
C ARG A 212 -1.16 -21.17 26.27
N GLN A 213 -2.39 -21.40 25.85
CA GLN A 213 -3.08 -20.58 24.86
C GLN A 213 -4.45 -20.10 25.36
N HIS A 214 -4.84 -18.92 24.93
CA HIS A 214 -6.18 -18.39 25.17
C HIS A 214 -7.26 -19.23 24.47
N ALA A 215 -8.39 -19.40 25.15
CA ALA A 215 -9.48 -20.27 24.70
C ALA A 215 -10.25 -19.75 23.48
N ARG A 216 -10.26 -18.43 23.23
CA ARG A 216 -10.85 -17.85 22.02
C ARG A 216 -9.75 -17.70 20.96
N PRO A 217 -9.98 -18.22 19.74
CA PRO A 217 -9.03 -18.03 18.65
C PRO A 217 -9.11 -16.62 18.08
N LEU A 218 -8.05 -16.24 17.38
CA LEU A 218 -7.97 -15.09 16.50
C LEU A 218 -8.00 -15.56 15.04
N LEU A 219 -8.98 -15.12 14.28
CA LEU A 219 -9.07 -15.34 12.84
C LEU A 219 -8.57 -14.09 12.10
N VAL A 220 -7.45 -14.24 11.40
CA VAL A 220 -6.83 -13.19 10.61
C VAL A 220 -7.35 -13.24 9.18
N VAL A 221 -7.77 -12.08 8.66
CA VAL A 221 -8.37 -11.84 7.35
C VAL A 221 -7.48 -10.84 6.59
N PRO A 222 -6.46 -11.34 5.86
CA PRO A 222 -5.56 -10.53 5.05
C PRO A 222 -6.30 -9.89 3.86
N PRO A 223 -5.69 -8.90 3.19
CA PRO A 223 -6.21 -8.40 1.92
C PRO A 223 -6.22 -9.49 0.85
N GLN A 224 -7.16 -9.38 -0.09
CA GLN A 224 -7.17 -10.15 -1.34
C GLN A 224 -6.12 -9.63 -2.34
N ILE A 225 -5.65 -8.39 -2.12
CA ILE A 225 -4.58 -7.73 -2.86
C ILE A 225 -3.25 -8.13 -2.22
N ASN A 226 -2.40 -8.80 -3.00
CA ASN A 226 -1.21 -9.53 -2.56
C ASN A 226 -1.55 -10.67 -1.58
N LYS A 227 -0.53 -11.39 -1.12
CA LYS A 227 -0.70 -12.64 -0.39
C LYS A 227 -0.67 -12.45 1.13
N PHE A 228 -1.22 -13.42 1.87
CA PHE A 228 -1.38 -13.31 3.32
C PHE A 228 -0.06 -13.20 4.09
N TYR A 229 1.04 -13.69 3.52
CA TYR A 229 2.30 -13.86 4.25
C TYR A 229 2.99 -12.55 4.62
N ILE A 230 2.40 -11.39 4.34
CA ILE A 230 2.80 -10.14 5.01
C ILE A 230 2.73 -10.27 6.53
N PHE A 231 1.79 -11.05 7.06
CA PHE A 231 1.68 -11.35 8.49
C PHE A 231 2.70 -12.37 8.98
N ASP A 232 3.35 -13.10 8.08
CA ASP A 232 4.23 -14.21 8.37
C ASP A 232 5.43 -14.20 7.42
N LEU A 233 6.21 -13.12 7.45
CA LEU A 233 7.41 -12.95 6.63
C LEU A 233 8.54 -13.86 7.15
N SER A 234 9.72 -13.29 7.42
CA SER A 234 10.81 -13.97 8.10
C SER A 234 10.51 -14.17 9.60
N PRO A 235 11.16 -15.13 10.29
CA PRO A 235 10.93 -15.37 11.72
C PRO A 235 11.13 -14.14 12.63
N THR A 236 11.97 -13.18 12.23
CA THR A 236 12.20 -11.94 12.98
C THR A 236 11.05 -10.93 12.83
N ASN A 237 10.31 -11.00 11.73
CA ASN A 237 9.28 -10.02 11.34
C ASN A 237 7.88 -10.66 11.25
N SER A 238 7.70 -11.90 11.69
CA SER A 238 6.43 -12.61 11.67
C SER A 238 5.50 -12.15 12.81
N PHE A 239 4.42 -11.46 12.44
CA PHE A 239 3.38 -11.11 13.39
C PHE A 239 2.61 -12.37 13.85
N VAL A 240 2.48 -13.39 12.99
CA VAL A 240 1.94 -14.70 13.36
C VAL A 240 2.74 -15.32 14.51
N GLN A 241 4.07 -15.39 14.42
CA GLN A 241 4.89 -15.92 15.51
C GLN A 241 4.77 -15.10 16.78
N TYR A 242 4.68 -13.77 16.67
CA TYR A 242 4.47 -12.91 17.84
C TYR A 242 3.15 -13.28 18.53
N MET A 243 2.04 -13.37 17.79
CA MET A 243 0.74 -13.75 18.35
C MET A 243 0.75 -15.15 19.00
N LEU A 244 1.40 -16.13 18.36
CA LEU A 244 1.52 -17.49 18.88
C LEU A 244 2.36 -17.56 20.15
N LYS A 245 3.51 -16.86 20.19
CA LYS A 245 4.39 -16.77 21.37
C LYS A 245 3.69 -16.04 22.53
N SER A 246 2.81 -15.10 22.22
CA SER A 246 1.97 -14.40 23.20
C SER A 246 0.76 -15.21 23.67
N GLY A 247 0.62 -16.48 23.27
CA GLY A 247 -0.44 -17.36 23.75
C GLY A 247 -1.77 -17.23 23.03
N LEU A 248 -1.82 -16.57 21.86
CA LEU A 248 -3.04 -16.58 21.04
C LEU A 248 -3.07 -17.85 20.17
N GLN A 249 -4.28 -18.35 19.93
CA GLN A 249 -4.53 -19.39 18.93
C GLN A 249 -4.86 -18.70 17.61
N VAL A 250 -4.03 -18.86 16.59
CA VAL A 250 -4.13 -18.10 15.34
C VAL A 250 -4.62 -18.97 14.19
N PHE A 251 -5.67 -18.49 13.53
CA PHE A 251 -6.12 -18.96 12.23
C PHE A 251 -5.89 -17.87 11.19
N MET A 252 -5.52 -18.26 9.98
CA MET A 252 -5.20 -17.33 8.89
C MET A 252 -5.94 -17.73 7.63
N VAL A 253 -6.61 -16.76 7.02
CA VAL A 253 -7.19 -16.91 5.68
C VAL A 253 -6.10 -16.75 4.63
N SER A 254 -5.96 -17.74 3.75
CA SER A 254 -5.12 -17.70 2.56
C SER A 254 -6.03 -17.67 1.32
N TRP A 255 -6.17 -16.49 0.71
CA TRP A 255 -7.02 -16.31 -0.46
C TRP A 255 -6.43 -16.99 -1.70
N ARG A 256 -7.31 -17.56 -2.53
CA ARG A 256 -6.94 -18.06 -3.85
C ARG A 256 -6.61 -16.90 -4.78
N ASN A 257 -5.54 -17.04 -5.55
CA ASN A 257 -5.28 -16.17 -6.70
C ASN A 257 -6.25 -16.55 -7.84
N PRO A 258 -7.19 -15.68 -8.23
CA PRO A 258 -8.22 -16.00 -9.22
C PRO A 258 -7.65 -16.09 -10.64
N ASP A 259 -8.48 -16.58 -11.54
CA ASP A 259 -8.18 -16.67 -12.98
C ASP A 259 -9.45 -16.23 -13.74
N PRO A 260 -9.39 -16.03 -15.07
CA PRO A 260 -10.50 -15.47 -15.83
C PRO A 260 -11.85 -16.18 -15.66
N ARG A 261 -11.88 -17.47 -15.29
CA ARG A 261 -13.12 -18.22 -15.06
C ARG A 261 -13.86 -17.76 -13.80
N HIS A 262 -13.13 -17.16 -12.85
CA HIS A 262 -13.63 -16.73 -11.55
C HIS A 262 -14.18 -15.29 -11.58
N ARG A 263 -14.37 -14.70 -12.76
CA ARG A 263 -14.74 -13.30 -12.96
C ARG A 263 -15.95 -12.81 -12.17
N GLU A 264 -16.89 -13.70 -11.88
CA GLU A 264 -18.15 -13.39 -11.19
C GLU A 264 -18.00 -13.35 -9.65
N TRP A 265 -16.82 -13.61 -9.11
CA TRP A 265 -16.59 -13.52 -7.66
C TRP A 265 -16.53 -12.07 -7.20
N GLY A 266 -17.64 -11.59 -6.62
CA GLY A 266 -17.76 -10.28 -6.00
C GLY A 266 -17.58 -10.30 -4.47
N LEU A 267 -17.75 -9.16 -3.82
CA LEU A 267 -17.63 -9.00 -2.37
C LEU A 267 -18.51 -10.00 -1.60
N SER A 268 -19.73 -10.26 -2.10
CA SER A 268 -20.63 -11.26 -1.51
C SER A 268 -20.05 -12.67 -1.53
N SER A 269 -19.40 -13.09 -2.61
CA SER A 269 -18.72 -14.39 -2.70
C SER A 269 -17.61 -14.52 -1.65
N TYR A 270 -16.81 -13.46 -1.48
CA TYR A 270 -15.73 -13.43 -0.47
C TYR A 270 -16.27 -13.41 0.97
N VAL A 271 -17.37 -12.70 1.23
CA VAL A 271 -18.02 -12.67 2.56
C VAL A 271 -18.63 -14.03 2.90
N GLN A 272 -19.27 -14.70 1.94
CA GLN A 272 -19.80 -16.06 2.13
C GLN A 272 -18.68 -17.05 2.43
N ALA A 273 -17.58 -17.02 1.65
CA ALA A 273 -16.42 -17.86 1.90
C ALA A 273 -15.79 -17.58 3.29
N LEU A 274 -15.72 -16.31 3.70
CA LEU A 274 -15.22 -15.93 5.02
C LEU A 274 -16.15 -16.40 6.16
N GLU A 275 -17.46 -16.41 5.95
CA GLU A 275 -18.43 -16.96 6.91
C GLU A 275 -18.22 -18.48 7.11
N GLU A 276 -17.90 -19.23 6.04
CA GLU A 276 -17.52 -20.65 6.11
C GLU A 276 -16.23 -20.85 6.92
N ALA A 277 -15.20 -20.03 6.66
CA ALA A 277 -13.95 -20.06 7.43
C ALA A 277 -14.18 -19.75 8.92
N LEU A 278 -15.04 -18.77 9.22
CA LEU A 278 -15.47 -18.46 10.60
C LEU A 278 -16.15 -19.68 11.25
N ASN A 279 -16.97 -20.43 10.51
CA ASN A 279 -17.60 -21.65 11.02
C ASN A 279 -16.60 -22.77 11.30
N ALA A 280 -15.64 -22.99 10.39
CA ALA A 280 -14.55 -23.95 10.61
C ALA A 280 -13.71 -23.56 11.84
N CYS A 281 -13.32 -22.29 11.97
CA CYS A 281 -12.59 -21.76 13.13
C CYS A 281 -13.34 -22.01 14.45
N ARG A 282 -14.66 -21.75 14.48
CA ARG A 282 -15.52 -21.99 15.65
C ARG A 282 -15.61 -23.48 16.00
N SER A 283 -15.79 -24.34 15.00
CA SER A 283 -15.86 -25.79 15.18
C SER A 283 -14.54 -26.36 15.72
N ILE A 284 -13.41 -25.99 15.13
CA ILE A 284 -12.08 -26.48 15.51
C ILE A 284 -11.73 -26.02 16.93
N SER A 285 -11.85 -24.73 17.20
CA SER A 285 -11.51 -24.17 18.52
C SER A 285 -12.49 -24.59 19.63
N GLY A 286 -13.69 -25.05 19.27
CA GLY A 286 -14.80 -25.26 20.21
C GLY A 286 -15.31 -23.96 20.83
N ASN A 287 -15.02 -22.82 20.20
CA ASN A 287 -15.39 -21.50 20.68
C ASN A 287 -16.53 -20.88 19.86
N ARG A 288 -17.45 -20.18 20.53
CA ARG A 288 -18.65 -19.62 19.89
C ARG A 288 -18.37 -18.29 19.20
N ASP A 289 -17.40 -17.53 19.68
CA ASP A 289 -17.14 -16.13 19.35
C ASP A 289 -15.63 -15.84 19.18
N PRO A 290 -15.02 -16.18 18.02
CA PRO A 290 -13.65 -15.80 17.70
C PRO A 290 -13.43 -14.29 17.70
N ASN A 291 -12.20 -13.88 17.98
CA ASN A 291 -11.74 -12.53 17.66
C ASN A 291 -11.36 -12.46 16.18
N LEU A 292 -11.61 -11.34 15.53
CA LEU A 292 -11.23 -11.12 14.13
C LEU A 292 -10.12 -10.06 14.02
N MET A 293 -9.24 -10.22 13.05
CA MET A 293 -8.25 -9.21 12.65
C MET A 293 -8.26 -9.08 11.14
N GLY A 294 -8.59 -7.91 10.61
CA GLY A 294 -8.57 -7.62 9.18
C GLY A 294 -7.54 -6.55 8.83
N ALA A 295 -6.91 -6.67 7.66
CA ALA A 295 -6.02 -5.64 7.13
C ALA A 295 -6.41 -5.18 5.73
N CYS A 296 -6.31 -3.87 5.46
CA CYS A 296 -6.62 -3.27 4.16
C CYS A 296 -7.99 -3.75 3.64
N ALA A 297 -8.06 -4.29 2.41
CA ALA A 297 -9.29 -4.84 1.82
C ALA A 297 -9.86 -6.06 2.58
N GLY A 298 -9.03 -6.78 3.32
CA GLY A 298 -9.47 -7.83 4.24
C GLY A 298 -10.28 -7.27 5.41
N GLY A 299 -9.94 -6.06 5.88
CA GLY A 299 -10.74 -5.31 6.84
C GLY A 299 -12.10 -4.89 6.28
N LEU A 300 -12.16 -4.46 5.03
CA LEU A 300 -13.44 -4.16 4.34
C LEU A 300 -14.33 -5.41 4.25
N THR A 301 -13.76 -6.54 3.83
CA THR A 301 -14.47 -7.83 3.74
C THR A 301 -14.95 -8.30 5.12
N MET A 302 -14.11 -8.12 6.15
CA MET A 302 -14.44 -8.44 7.53
C MET A 302 -15.58 -7.55 8.07
N ALA A 303 -15.57 -6.24 7.79
CA ALA A 303 -16.65 -5.33 8.18
C ALA A 303 -17.97 -5.68 7.47
N ALA A 304 -17.92 -6.02 6.18
CA ALA A 304 -19.07 -6.50 5.42
C ALA A 304 -19.65 -7.79 6.02
N LEU A 305 -18.80 -8.76 6.42
CA LEU A 305 -19.24 -9.95 7.15
C LEU A 305 -19.91 -9.59 8.47
N GLN A 306 -19.32 -8.69 9.26
CA GLN A 306 -19.89 -8.27 10.55
C GLN A 306 -21.26 -7.62 10.37
N GLY A 307 -21.41 -6.76 9.37
CA GLY A 307 -22.71 -6.18 9.00
C GLY A 307 -23.73 -7.23 8.55
N HIS A 308 -23.31 -8.20 7.72
CA HIS A 308 -24.16 -9.32 7.29
C HIS A 308 -24.63 -10.16 8.49
N LEU A 309 -23.72 -10.49 9.41
CA LEU A 309 -24.05 -11.20 10.64
C LEU A 309 -24.98 -10.37 11.53
N GLN A 310 -24.78 -9.06 11.63
CA GLN A 310 -25.67 -8.18 12.40
C GLN A 310 -27.07 -8.12 11.81
N ALA A 311 -27.21 -7.98 10.49
CA ALA A 311 -28.49 -8.00 9.79
C ALA A 311 -29.25 -9.33 10.00
N LYS A 312 -28.52 -10.45 10.15
CA LYS A 312 -29.07 -11.78 10.49
C LYS A 312 -29.29 -12.02 11.99
N HIS A 313 -29.02 -11.02 12.85
CA HIS A 313 -29.03 -11.16 14.32
C HIS A 313 -28.06 -12.24 14.86
N GLN A 314 -26.92 -12.38 14.20
CA GLN A 314 -25.88 -13.38 14.47
C GLN A 314 -24.51 -12.76 14.84
N LEU A 315 -24.44 -11.44 15.07
CA LEU A 315 -23.18 -10.74 15.39
C LEU A 315 -22.45 -11.34 16.60
N ARG A 316 -23.18 -11.93 17.55
CA ARG A 316 -22.65 -12.69 18.71
C ARG A 316 -21.69 -13.84 18.35
N ARG A 317 -21.55 -14.19 17.07
CA ARG A 317 -20.56 -15.15 16.54
C ARG A 317 -19.15 -14.56 16.47
N VAL A 318 -18.98 -13.27 16.77
CA VAL A 318 -17.70 -12.56 16.80
C VAL A 318 -17.58 -11.85 18.15
N ARG A 319 -16.39 -11.91 18.77
CA ARG A 319 -16.15 -11.30 20.08
C ARG A 319 -15.61 -9.87 20.00
N SER A 320 -14.64 -9.64 19.13
CA SER A 320 -14.00 -8.34 18.94
C SER A 320 -13.35 -8.26 17.56
N ALA A 321 -13.00 -7.05 17.12
CA ALA A 321 -12.45 -6.81 15.79
C ALA A 321 -11.19 -5.92 15.84
N THR A 322 -10.11 -6.34 15.21
CA THR A 322 -8.92 -5.51 14.97
C THR A 322 -8.85 -5.11 13.50
N TYR A 323 -8.74 -3.81 13.22
CA TYR A 323 -8.63 -3.26 11.88
C TYR A 323 -7.26 -2.63 11.68
N LEU A 324 -6.49 -3.13 10.72
CA LEU A 324 -5.17 -2.60 10.39
C LEU A 324 -5.26 -1.90 9.03
N VAL A 325 -4.97 -0.60 8.98
CA VAL A 325 -4.93 0.20 7.74
C VAL A 325 -6.12 -0.08 6.80
N SER A 326 -7.31 -0.20 7.39
CA SER A 326 -8.52 -0.62 6.68
C SER A 326 -9.43 0.58 6.43
N LEU A 327 -9.82 0.80 5.17
CA LEU A 327 -10.76 1.86 4.79
C LEU A 327 -12.19 1.32 4.74
N LEU A 328 -13.06 1.94 5.52
CA LEU A 328 -14.51 1.77 5.48
C LEU A 328 -15.21 3.07 5.06
N ASP A 329 -14.60 4.22 5.34
CA ASP A 329 -14.89 5.52 4.73
C ASP A 329 -13.84 5.79 3.64
N SER A 330 -14.30 5.83 2.38
CA SER A 330 -13.46 6.05 1.20
C SER A 330 -13.33 7.52 0.79
N LYS A 331 -13.92 8.46 1.54
CA LYS A 331 -13.82 9.89 1.23
C LYS A 331 -12.47 10.43 1.67
N PHE A 332 -11.65 10.87 0.74
CA PHE A 332 -10.44 11.65 1.04
C PHE A 332 -9.92 12.37 -0.20
N GLU A 333 -9.24 13.49 0.01
CA GLU A 333 -8.74 14.33 -1.07
C GLU A 333 -7.47 13.71 -1.67
N SER A 334 -7.50 13.35 -2.95
CA SER A 334 -6.31 13.01 -3.71
C SER A 334 -6.30 13.79 -5.02
N PRO A 335 -5.17 14.41 -5.42
CA PRO A 335 -5.05 15.06 -6.73
C PRO A 335 -5.38 14.13 -7.91
N ALA A 336 -5.37 12.81 -7.68
CA ALA A 336 -5.69 11.83 -8.70
C ALA A 336 -7.15 11.34 -8.72
N SER A 337 -7.98 11.72 -7.74
CA SER A 337 -9.45 11.58 -7.89
C SER A 337 -9.98 12.43 -9.06
N LEU A 338 -9.18 13.40 -9.56
CA LEU A 338 -9.42 14.16 -10.79
C LEU A 338 -9.36 13.33 -12.08
N PHE A 339 -8.82 12.10 -12.04
CA PHE A 339 -8.82 11.15 -13.17
C PHE A 339 -9.96 10.12 -13.09
N ALA A 340 -10.73 10.12 -12.00
CA ALA A 340 -11.76 9.14 -11.70
C ALA A 340 -13.15 9.61 -12.18
N ASP A 341 -13.28 9.99 -13.45
CA ASP A 341 -14.60 10.31 -14.00
C ASP A 341 -15.45 9.05 -14.22
N GLU A 342 -16.77 9.21 -14.34
CA GLU A 342 -17.71 8.10 -14.48
C GLU A 342 -17.41 7.24 -15.73
N GLN A 343 -16.96 7.87 -16.81
CA GLN A 343 -16.57 7.17 -18.03
C GLN A 343 -15.31 6.32 -17.86
N THR A 344 -14.38 6.73 -16.99
CA THR A 344 -13.15 6.01 -16.69
C THR A 344 -13.41 4.82 -15.79
N ILE A 345 -14.28 4.99 -14.78
CA ILE A 345 -14.76 3.90 -13.93
C ILE A 345 -15.45 2.82 -14.77
N GLU A 346 -16.43 3.20 -15.59
CA GLU A 346 -17.19 2.23 -16.39
C GLU A 346 -16.32 1.53 -17.45
N ALA A 347 -15.36 2.23 -18.04
CA ALA A 347 -14.38 1.61 -18.93
C ALA A 347 -13.45 0.63 -18.19
N ALA A 348 -13.04 0.95 -16.96
CA ALA A 348 -12.21 0.06 -16.13
C ALA A 348 -12.97 -1.21 -15.75
N LYS A 349 -14.24 -1.08 -15.35
CA LYS A 349 -15.14 -2.22 -15.13
C LYS A 349 -15.26 -3.08 -16.38
N ARG A 350 -15.60 -2.48 -17.53
CA ARG A 350 -15.77 -3.20 -18.81
C ARG A 350 -14.50 -3.94 -19.23
N ARG A 351 -13.33 -3.31 -19.09
CA ARG A 351 -12.03 -3.94 -19.40
C ARG A 351 -11.75 -5.13 -18.51
N SER A 352 -11.97 -4.99 -17.20
CA SER A 352 -11.79 -6.07 -16.24
C SER A 352 -12.74 -7.24 -16.55
N TYR A 353 -14.02 -6.95 -16.83
CA TYR A 353 -15.01 -7.97 -17.23
C TYR A 353 -14.65 -8.68 -18.54
N GLN A 354 -14.14 -7.97 -19.55
CA GLN A 354 -13.70 -8.58 -20.81
C GLN A 354 -12.50 -9.52 -20.63
N ARG A 355 -11.57 -9.19 -19.73
CA ARG A 355 -10.42 -10.04 -19.40
C ARG A 355 -10.74 -11.11 -18.34
N GLY A 356 -11.84 -10.96 -17.61
CA GLY A 356 -12.26 -11.78 -16.49
C GLY A 356 -11.59 -11.43 -15.15
N VAL A 357 -10.39 -10.87 -15.18
CA VAL A 357 -9.63 -10.43 -14.00
C VAL A 357 -8.87 -9.14 -14.28
N LEU A 358 -8.61 -8.36 -13.23
CA LEU A 358 -7.57 -7.33 -13.21
C LEU A 358 -6.24 -7.99 -12.85
N ASP A 359 -5.23 -7.82 -13.70
CA ASP A 359 -3.89 -8.37 -13.51
C ASP A 359 -3.10 -7.55 -12.47
N GLY A 360 -2.56 -8.21 -11.45
CA GLY A 360 -1.77 -7.58 -10.39
C GLY A 360 -0.52 -6.89 -10.93
N ALA A 361 0.09 -7.41 -12.00
CA ALA A 361 1.24 -6.78 -12.64
C ALA A 361 0.89 -5.42 -13.27
N GLU A 362 -0.33 -5.26 -13.79
CA GLU A 362 -0.78 -3.98 -14.34
C GLU A 362 -0.93 -2.92 -13.25
N VAL A 363 -1.52 -3.29 -12.12
CA VAL A 363 -1.66 -2.42 -10.94
C VAL A 363 -0.29 -2.04 -10.36
N ALA A 364 0.61 -3.01 -10.22
CA ALA A 364 1.96 -2.77 -9.70
C ALA A 364 2.78 -1.83 -10.61
N ARG A 365 2.67 -1.98 -11.94
CA ARG A 365 3.34 -1.08 -12.90
C ARG A 365 2.82 0.34 -12.78
N ILE A 366 1.50 0.52 -12.68
CA ILE A 366 0.90 1.83 -12.47
C ILE A 366 1.48 2.46 -11.20
N PHE A 367 1.55 1.73 -10.09
CA PHE A 367 2.19 2.21 -8.84
C PHE A 367 3.65 2.64 -9.02
N ALA A 368 4.46 1.84 -9.72
CA ALA A 368 5.87 2.16 -9.96
C ALA A 368 6.06 3.49 -10.71
N TRP A 369 5.24 3.76 -11.73
CA TRP A 369 5.32 4.98 -12.54
C TRP A 369 4.83 6.24 -11.82
N MET A 370 4.16 6.12 -10.67
CA MET A 370 3.60 7.26 -9.93
C MET A 370 4.55 7.81 -8.85
N ARG A 371 5.57 7.04 -8.45
CA ARG A 371 6.75 7.52 -7.72
C ARG A 371 8.04 7.07 -8.45
N PRO A 372 8.26 7.56 -9.67
CA PRO A 372 9.30 7.04 -10.53
C PRO A 372 10.70 7.22 -9.91
N ASN A 373 10.94 8.27 -9.13
CA ASN A 373 12.22 8.49 -8.44
C ASN A 373 12.57 7.38 -7.45
N ASP A 374 11.61 6.99 -6.60
CA ASP A 374 11.85 6.01 -5.53
C ASP A 374 11.74 4.57 -6.03
N LEU A 375 10.85 4.32 -7.00
CA LEU A 375 10.45 2.97 -7.42
C LEU A 375 11.03 2.52 -8.76
N ILE A 376 11.57 3.44 -9.57
CA ILE A 376 12.19 3.12 -10.86
C ILE A 376 13.63 3.63 -10.88
N TRP A 377 13.85 4.94 -10.74
CA TRP A 377 15.15 5.56 -10.97
C TRP A 377 16.21 5.19 -9.92
N ASN A 378 15.82 4.99 -8.67
CA ASN A 378 16.74 4.50 -7.65
C ASN A 378 17.29 3.09 -8.01
N TYR A 379 16.42 2.18 -8.43
CA TYR A 379 16.81 0.83 -8.85
C TYR A 379 17.50 0.84 -10.22
N TRP A 380 17.12 1.73 -11.12
CA TRP A 380 17.82 1.95 -12.39
C TRP A 380 19.30 2.31 -12.15
N VAL A 381 19.54 3.30 -11.29
CA VAL A 381 20.91 3.73 -10.96
C VAL A 381 21.67 2.59 -10.27
N ASN A 382 21.09 1.95 -9.26
CA ASN A 382 21.79 0.89 -8.53
C ASN A 382 22.03 -0.37 -9.38
N ASN A 383 21.00 -0.87 -10.06
CA ASN A 383 21.08 -2.15 -10.76
C ASN A 383 21.85 -2.03 -12.08
N TYR A 384 21.55 -0.99 -12.88
CA TYR A 384 22.06 -0.89 -14.24
C TYR A 384 23.31 -0.01 -14.35
N LEU A 385 23.41 1.08 -13.57
CA LEU A 385 24.59 1.95 -13.65
C LEU A 385 25.70 1.50 -12.68
N LEU A 386 25.35 1.10 -11.46
CA LEU A 386 26.32 0.64 -10.46
C LEU A 386 26.56 -0.88 -10.51
N GLY A 387 25.76 -1.63 -11.27
CA GLY A 387 25.88 -3.09 -11.36
C GLY A 387 25.63 -3.81 -10.03
N LYS A 388 24.88 -3.18 -9.11
CA LYS A 388 24.56 -3.75 -7.80
C LYS A 388 23.37 -4.71 -7.93
N THR A 389 23.38 -5.76 -7.13
CA THR A 389 22.22 -6.64 -7.00
C THR A 389 21.13 -5.90 -6.20
N PRO A 390 19.84 -6.00 -6.59
CA PRO A 390 18.76 -5.47 -5.77
C PRO A 390 18.80 -6.11 -4.37
N PRO A 391 18.38 -5.37 -3.33
CA PRO A 391 18.52 -5.86 -1.97
C PRO A 391 17.51 -6.99 -1.70
N ALA A 392 17.91 -7.96 -0.86
CA ALA A 392 17.03 -9.03 -0.40
C ALA A 392 16.18 -8.56 0.80
N PHE A 393 15.11 -7.81 0.52
CA PHE A 393 14.10 -7.41 1.51
C PHE A 393 12.82 -8.23 1.34
N ASP A 394 12.40 -8.89 2.41
CA ASP A 394 11.19 -9.73 2.47
C ASP A 394 9.91 -8.96 2.10
N ILE A 395 9.78 -7.71 2.54
CA ILE A 395 8.63 -6.85 2.21
C ILE A 395 8.59 -6.53 0.70
N LEU A 396 9.74 -6.32 0.05
CA LEU A 396 9.77 -6.04 -1.40
C LEU A 396 9.43 -7.29 -2.21
N TYR A 397 9.86 -8.46 -1.75
CA TYR A 397 9.44 -9.75 -2.33
C TYR A 397 7.92 -9.92 -2.26
N TRP A 398 7.34 -9.71 -1.08
CA TRP A 398 5.89 -9.75 -0.90
C TRP A 398 5.15 -8.75 -1.81
N ASN A 399 5.71 -7.56 -1.99
CA ASN A 399 5.09 -6.53 -2.83
C ASN A 399 5.09 -6.93 -4.32
N ALA A 400 6.14 -7.60 -4.79
CA ALA A 400 6.27 -8.09 -6.16
C ALA A 400 5.39 -9.32 -6.44
N ASP A 401 5.11 -10.14 -5.42
CA ASP A 401 4.27 -11.34 -5.50
C ASP A 401 2.76 -11.00 -5.47
N SER A 402 2.33 -10.28 -6.51
CA SER A 402 0.97 -9.75 -6.66
C SER A 402 -0.08 -10.85 -6.92
N THR A 403 -1.34 -10.54 -6.62
CA THR A 403 -2.50 -11.38 -6.93
C THR A 403 -3.42 -10.69 -7.92
N ARG A 404 -4.21 -11.48 -8.66
CA ARG A 404 -5.26 -10.98 -9.55
C ARG A 404 -6.51 -10.64 -8.75
N LEU A 405 -7.34 -9.73 -9.27
CA LEU A 405 -8.67 -9.45 -8.72
C LEU A 405 -9.75 -9.88 -9.72
N PRO A 406 -10.80 -10.62 -9.30
CA PRO A 406 -11.91 -10.94 -10.19
C PRO A 406 -12.64 -9.68 -10.66
N ALA A 407 -13.22 -9.72 -11.85
CA ALA A 407 -13.90 -8.56 -12.43
C ALA A 407 -15.03 -8.00 -11.56
N ALA A 408 -15.85 -8.89 -10.96
CA ALA A 408 -16.93 -8.48 -10.07
C ALA A 408 -16.40 -7.77 -8.81
N LEU A 409 -15.45 -8.37 -8.08
CA LEU A 409 -14.85 -7.73 -6.90
C LEU A 409 -14.16 -6.40 -7.25
N HIS A 410 -13.47 -6.34 -8.40
CA HIS A 410 -12.87 -5.11 -8.89
C HIS A 410 -13.93 -4.02 -9.12
N GLY A 411 -15.08 -4.38 -9.71
CA GLY A 411 -16.23 -3.48 -9.86
C GLY A 411 -16.79 -3.01 -8.51
N ASP A 412 -16.96 -3.93 -7.56
CA ASP A 412 -17.45 -3.62 -6.21
C ASP A 412 -16.53 -2.63 -5.48
N LEU A 413 -15.20 -2.79 -5.63
CA LEU A 413 -14.23 -1.86 -5.06
C LEU A 413 -14.31 -0.48 -5.71
N LEU A 414 -14.45 -0.41 -7.04
CA LEU A 414 -14.64 0.87 -7.73
C LEU A 414 -15.91 1.59 -7.27
N ASP A 415 -17.01 0.86 -7.11
CA ASP A 415 -18.26 1.41 -6.59
C ASP A 415 -18.13 1.83 -5.12
N PHE A 416 -17.37 1.08 -4.31
CA PHE A 416 -17.04 1.48 -2.94
C PHE A 416 -16.30 2.83 -2.87
N PHE A 417 -15.30 3.06 -3.73
CA PHE A 417 -14.61 4.35 -3.76
C PHE A 417 -15.45 5.48 -4.35
N LYS A 418 -16.35 5.17 -5.28
CA LYS A 418 -17.23 6.18 -5.90
C LYS A 418 -18.37 6.60 -4.97
N LEU A 419 -19.05 5.63 -4.37
CA LEU A 419 -20.32 5.84 -3.66
C LEU A 419 -20.14 5.97 -2.14
N ASN A 420 -18.98 5.56 -1.61
CA ASN A 420 -18.70 5.50 -0.18
C ASN A 420 -19.84 4.86 0.64
N PRO A 421 -20.30 3.65 0.25
CA PRO A 421 -21.60 3.14 0.65
C PRO A 421 -21.73 2.83 2.15
N LEU A 422 -20.62 2.56 2.83
CA LEU A 422 -20.62 2.16 4.25
C LEU A 422 -20.84 3.33 5.23
N THR A 423 -20.82 4.58 4.77
CA THR A 423 -21.12 5.75 5.62
C THR A 423 -22.62 5.95 5.85
N HIS A 424 -23.47 5.22 5.13
CA HIS A 424 -24.93 5.32 5.22
C HIS A 424 -25.54 3.94 5.47
N PRO A 425 -26.55 3.83 6.35
CA PRO A 425 -27.29 2.58 6.53
C PRO A 425 -27.85 2.08 5.20
N ALA A 426 -27.69 0.78 4.93
CA ALA A 426 -28.13 0.11 3.71
C ALA A 426 -27.49 0.64 2.41
N GLY A 427 -26.42 1.46 2.48
CA GLY A 427 -25.71 1.91 1.30
C GLY A 427 -24.93 0.79 0.59
N LEU A 428 -24.56 -0.26 1.32
CA LEU A 428 -23.99 -1.50 0.78
C LEU A 428 -24.94 -2.67 1.07
N GLU A 429 -25.18 -3.52 0.07
CA GLU A 429 -25.83 -4.81 0.25
C GLU A 429 -24.83 -5.93 -0.01
N VAL A 430 -24.78 -6.91 0.90
CA VAL A 430 -23.91 -8.09 0.78
C VAL A 430 -24.70 -9.33 1.12
N CYS A 431 -24.61 -10.36 0.27
CA CYS A 431 -25.34 -11.62 0.43
C CYS A 431 -26.85 -11.42 0.68
N GLY A 432 -27.47 -10.44 0.00
CA GLY A 432 -28.89 -10.10 0.15
C GLY A 432 -29.27 -9.40 1.46
N THR A 433 -28.29 -8.91 2.23
CA THR A 433 -28.54 -8.18 3.48
C THR A 433 -28.01 -6.74 3.41
N PRO A 434 -28.81 -5.75 3.83
CA PRO A 434 -28.35 -4.36 3.92
C PRO A 434 -27.39 -4.20 5.09
N ILE A 435 -26.28 -3.50 4.85
CA ILE A 435 -25.22 -3.29 5.84
C ILE A 435 -25.41 -1.95 6.57
N ASP A 436 -25.28 -1.98 7.89
CA ASP A 436 -25.30 -0.81 8.76
C ASP A 436 -24.21 -0.97 9.83
N LEU A 437 -23.07 -0.31 9.62
CA LEU A 437 -21.90 -0.45 10.50
C LEU A 437 -22.13 0.16 11.89
N GLN A 438 -23.04 1.12 12.03
CA GLN A 438 -23.35 1.72 13.34
C GLN A 438 -23.99 0.70 14.28
N LYS A 439 -24.66 -0.32 13.72
CA LYS A 439 -25.25 -1.44 14.46
C LYS A 439 -24.27 -2.57 14.77
N VAL A 440 -23.05 -2.51 14.22
CA VAL A 440 -21.98 -3.47 14.55
C VAL A 440 -21.39 -3.05 15.90
N ASP A 441 -22.05 -3.48 16.96
CA ASP A 441 -21.71 -3.17 18.35
C ASP A 441 -20.70 -4.18 18.90
N LEU A 442 -19.43 -4.02 18.52
CA LEU A 442 -18.30 -4.84 18.95
C LEU A 442 -17.16 -3.96 19.45
N ASP A 443 -16.43 -4.45 20.45
CA ASP A 443 -15.16 -3.85 20.81
C ASP A 443 -14.21 -3.90 19.61
N SER A 444 -13.63 -2.74 19.26
CA SER A 444 -12.73 -2.62 18.12
C SER A 444 -11.41 -1.92 18.43
N PHE A 445 -10.36 -2.36 17.74
CA PHE A 445 -9.02 -1.77 17.80
C PHE A 445 -8.55 -1.45 16.40
N THR A 446 -8.34 -0.17 16.09
CA THR A 446 -7.95 0.29 14.76
C THR A 446 -6.55 0.88 14.78
N VAL A 447 -5.71 0.49 13.82
CA VAL A 447 -4.37 1.02 13.61
C VAL A 447 -4.27 1.69 12.24
N ALA A 448 -3.72 2.91 12.20
CA ALA A 448 -3.36 3.60 10.97
C ALA A 448 -1.87 3.99 10.97
N GLY A 449 -1.29 4.25 9.80
CA GLY A 449 0.07 4.79 9.66
C GLY A 449 0.05 6.29 9.39
N SER A 450 0.84 7.08 10.14
CA SER A 450 0.92 8.54 9.98
C SER A 450 1.43 8.98 8.61
N ASN A 451 2.29 8.16 7.99
CA ASN A 451 2.88 8.38 6.67
C ASN A 451 2.29 7.41 5.63
N ASP A 452 1.12 6.84 5.92
CA ASP A 452 0.41 5.98 4.98
C ASP A 452 -0.28 6.82 3.90
N HIS A 453 0.17 6.64 2.66
CA HIS A 453 -0.42 7.29 1.50
C HIS A 453 -1.44 6.41 0.77
N ILE A 454 -1.45 5.11 1.04
CA ILE A 454 -2.38 4.15 0.42
C ILE A 454 -3.74 4.30 1.08
N THR A 455 -3.75 4.29 2.41
CA THR A 455 -4.92 4.50 3.26
C THR A 455 -4.64 5.64 4.25
N PRO A 456 -4.91 6.90 3.88
CA PRO A 456 -4.64 8.05 4.74
C PRO A 456 -5.25 7.88 6.13
N TRP A 457 -4.48 8.21 7.16
CA TRP A 457 -4.86 7.89 8.54
C TRP A 457 -6.15 8.56 9.00
N ASP A 458 -6.48 9.73 8.45
CA ASP A 458 -7.70 10.46 8.76
C ASP A 458 -8.94 9.75 8.18
N ALA A 459 -8.81 9.11 7.01
CA ALA A 459 -9.84 8.26 6.43
C ALA A 459 -10.02 6.96 7.23
N VAL A 460 -8.91 6.34 7.67
CA VAL A 460 -8.95 5.19 8.59
C VAL A 460 -9.56 5.58 9.94
N TYR A 461 -9.28 6.79 10.43
CA TYR A 461 -9.88 7.32 11.65
C TYR A 461 -11.40 7.48 11.52
N ARG A 462 -11.89 8.10 10.43
CA ARG A 462 -13.32 8.18 10.14
C ARG A 462 -13.96 6.80 9.99
N SER A 463 -13.26 5.86 9.37
CA SER A 463 -13.68 4.45 9.26
C SER A 463 -13.93 3.83 10.64
N ALA A 464 -13.04 4.07 11.61
CA ALA A 464 -13.22 3.60 12.98
C ALA A 464 -14.46 4.23 13.66
N LEU A 465 -14.82 5.47 13.32
CA LEU A 465 -16.02 6.13 13.86
C LEU A 465 -17.33 5.56 13.32
N LEU A 466 -17.32 4.86 12.17
CA LEU A 466 -18.52 4.22 11.60
C LEU A 466 -19.01 3.02 12.42
N LEU A 467 -18.10 2.39 13.17
CA LEU A 467 -18.42 1.23 13.99
C LEU A 467 -19.13 1.65 15.29
N GLY A 468 -19.95 0.74 15.83
CA GLY A 468 -20.47 0.82 17.19
C GLY A 468 -19.44 0.39 18.24
N GLY A 469 -19.89 0.12 19.47
CA GLY A 469 -19.08 -0.46 20.54
C GLY A 469 -18.00 0.45 21.13
N ASP A 470 -17.18 -0.17 21.99
CA ASP A 470 -15.97 0.45 22.52
C ASP A 470 -14.87 0.43 21.47
N ARG A 471 -14.40 1.61 21.09
CA ARG A 471 -13.51 1.82 19.95
C ARG A 471 -12.19 2.39 20.43
N ARG A 472 -11.10 1.73 20.08
CA ARG A 472 -9.74 2.21 20.31
C ARG A 472 -9.05 2.49 18.99
N PHE A 473 -8.45 3.67 18.86
CA PHE A 473 -7.67 4.06 17.69
C PHE A 473 -6.22 4.34 18.07
N VAL A 474 -5.29 3.88 17.23
CA VAL A 474 -3.85 4.05 17.37
C VAL A 474 -3.25 4.53 16.05
N LEU A 475 -2.38 5.53 16.13
CA LEU A 475 -1.66 6.05 14.97
C LEU A 475 -0.17 5.71 15.08
N ALA A 476 0.31 4.77 14.28
CA ALA A 476 1.72 4.39 14.24
C ALA A 476 2.55 5.37 13.39
N ASN A 477 3.79 5.66 13.79
CA ASN A 477 4.69 6.49 13.00
C ASN A 477 5.37 5.69 11.88
N SER A 478 4.61 5.36 10.86
CA SER A 478 5.07 4.52 9.76
C SER A 478 4.19 4.67 8.51
N GLY A 479 4.67 4.12 7.39
CA GLY A 479 3.89 3.94 6.18
C GLY A 479 2.97 2.71 6.26
N HIS A 480 2.26 2.39 5.18
CA HIS A 480 1.22 1.36 5.13
C HIS A 480 1.67 0.02 5.73
N ILE A 481 2.67 -0.63 5.13
CA ILE A 481 3.15 -1.95 5.57
C ILE A 481 3.87 -1.88 6.91
N GLN A 482 4.68 -0.84 7.14
CA GLN A 482 5.43 -0.66 8.39
C GLN A 482 4.50 -0.31 9.57
N SER A 483 3.24 0.02 9.33
CA SER A 483 2.24 0.19 10.39
C SER A 483 1.64 -1.15 10.83
N ILE A 484 1.57 -2.14 9.93
CA ILE A 484 1.20 -3.53 10.25
C ILE A 484 2.40 -4.25 10.89
N ILE A 485 3.53 -4.28 10.18
CA ILE A 485 4.74 -5.00 10.57
C ILE A 485 5.68 -4.07 11.32
N ASN A 486 5.47 -4.02 12.64
CA ASN A 486 6.26 -3.22 13.55
C ASN A 486 6.61 -4.06 14.79
N PRO A 487 7.54 -5.02 14.69
CA PRO A 487 7.92 -5.83 15.84
C PRO A 487 8.51 -4.96 16.97
N PRO A 488 8.30 -5.32 18.26
CA PRO A 488 8.96 -4.66 19.38
C PRO A 488 10.49 -4.64 19.23
N GLY A 489 11.13 -3.59 19.71
CA GLY A 489 12.60 -3.43 19.68
C GLY A 489 13.11 -2.44 18.63
N ASN A 490 12.26 -1.92 17.74
CA ASN A 490 12.64 -0.84 16.84
C ASN A 490 12.76 0.51 17.59
N PRO A 491 13.95 1.10 17.73
CA PRO A 491 14.15 2.34 18.50
C PRO A 491 13.56 3.59 17.82
N LYS A 492 13.19 3.50 16.53
CA LYS A 492 12.56 4.59 15.78
C LYS A 492 11.03 4.50 15.79
N ALA A 493 10.47 3.38 16.27
CA ALA A 493 9.04 3.20 16.33
C ALA A 493 8.45 3.99 17.50
N TYR A 494 7.32 4.66 17.24
CA TYR A 494 6.43 5.20 18.27
C TYR A 494 5.01 5.18 17.71
N TYR A 495 4.04 5.32 18.60
CA TYR A 495 2.64 5.49 18.23
C TYR A 495 1.98 6.59 19.04
N LEU A 496 0.87 7.13 18.54
CA LEU A 496 -0.01 8.04 19.24
C LEU A 496 -1.29 7.31 19.62
N ALA A 497 -1.78 7.55 20.83
CA ALA A 497 -3.06 7.03 21.30
C ALA A 497 -3.80 8.08 22.12
N ASN A 498 -5.12 8.08 22.00
CA ASN A 498 -6.02 8.90 22.82
C ASN A 498 -7.28 8.07 23.13
N PRO A 499 -7.67 7.93 24.41
CA PRO A 499 -8.87 7.19 24.78
C PRO A 499 -10.17 7.84 24.28
N LYS A 500 -10.17 9.15 24.00
CA LYS A 500 -11.35 9.86 23.51
C LYS A 500 -11.28 10.00 21.99
N LEU A 501 -12.26 9.44 21.28
CA LEU A 501 -12.42 9.62 19.84
C LEU A 501 -13.30 10.86 19.56
N SER A 502 -12.70 11.98 19.18
CA SER A 502 -13.43 13.15 18.67
C SER A 502 -13.96 12.90 17.26
N SER A 503 -15.00 13.63 16.84
CA SER A 503 -15.49 13.57 15.46
C SER A 503 -14.49 14.16 14.45
N ASP A 504 -13.65 15.12 14.87
CA ASP A 504 -12.56 15.67 14.07
C ASP A 504 -11.25 14.89 14.31
N PRO A 505 -10.66 14.25 13.28
CA PRO A 505 -9.37 13.59 13.38
C PRO A 505 -8.24 14.51 13.83
N ARG A 506 -8.27 15.80 13.46
CA ARG A 506 -7.20 16.76 13.80
C ARG A 506 -7.22 17.10 15.29
N ALA A 507 -8.41 17.29 15.86
CA ALA A 507 -8.58 17.44 17.30
C ALA A 507 -8.07 16.19 18.05
N TRP A 508 -8.38 14.99 17.56
CA TRP A 508 -7.88 13.74 18.15
C TRP A 508 -6.36 13.70 18.16
N PHE A 509 -5.73 14.05 17.02
CA PHE A 509 -4.28 14.05 16.85
C PHE A 509 -3.59 15.03 17.78
N HIS A 510 -4.14 16.24 17.94
CA HIS A 510 -3.61 17.26 18.84
C HIS A 510 -3.58 16.78 20.30
N ASP A 511 -4.62 16.06 20.73
CA ASP A 511 -4.75 15.58 22.10
C ASP A 511 -4.10 14.19 22.32
N ALA A 512 -3.61 13.56 21.25
CA ALA A 512 -3.04 12.22 21.31
C ALA A 512 -1.68 12.21 22.00
N LYS A 513 -1.49 11.21 22.86
CA LYS A 513 -0.24 11.03 23.60
C LYS A 513 0.69 10.11 22.85
N ARG A 514 1.94 10.53 22.74
CA ARG A 514 3.02 9.73 22.16
C ARG A 514 3.51 8.67 23.14
N SER A 515 3.71 7.46 22.65
CA SER A 515 4.35 6.36 23.36
C SER A 515 5.43 5.75 22.47
N GLU A 516 6.62 5.55 23.02
CA GLU A 516 7.74 4.95 22.29
C GLU A 516 7.55 3.44 22.10
N GLY A 517 8.10 2.92 21.01
CA GLY A 517 8.06 1.51 20.65
C GLY A 517 6.92 1.12 19.71
N SER A 518 6.72 -0.20 19.59
CA SER A 518 5.65 -0.79 18.79
C SER A 518 4.30 -0.66 19.50
N TRP A 519 3.21 -0.58 18.72
CA TRP A 519 1.85 -0.69 19.24
C TRP A 519 1.43 -2.15 19.53
N TRP A 520 2.19 -3.16 19.08
CA TRP A 520 1.85 -4.58 19.28
C TRP A 520 1.63 -4.95 20.75
N PRO A 521 2.45 -4.49 21.73
CA PRO A 521 2.18 -4.74 23.15
C PRO A 521 0.86 -4.11 23.63
N LEU A 522 0.54 -2.89 23.20
CA LEU A 522 -0.74 -2.23 23.52
C LEU A 522 -1.95 -3.00 22.96
N TRP A 523 -1.82 -3.53 21.74
CA TRP A 523 -2.84 -4.41 21.17
C TRP A 523 -2.94 -5.72 21.92
N LEU A 524 -1.81 -6.31 22.33
CA LEU A 524 -1.80 -7.54 23.13
C LEU A 524 -2.53 -7.33 24.47
N GLU A 525 -2.28 -6.22 25.16
CA GLU A 525 -3.01 -5.82 26.37
C GLU A 525 -4.51 -5.69 26.13
N TRP A 526 -4.93 -5.20 24.95
CA TRP A 526 -6.33 -5.05 24.59
C TRP A 526 -7.00 -6.39 24.20
N ILE A 527 -6.33 -7.26 23.44
CA ILE A 527 -6.91 -8.51 22.93
C ILE A 527 -6.92 -9.63 23.97
N THR A 528 -5.95 -9.66 24.89
CA THR A 528 -5.81 -10.67 25.95
C THR A 528 -7.09 -10.85 26.79
N PRO A 529 -7.69 -9.79 27.39
CA PRO A 529 -8.93 -9.93 28.17
C PRO A 529 -10.13 -10.38 27.31
N ARG A 530 -10.06 -10.15 25.99
CA ARG A 530 -11.07 -10.57 25.02
C ARG A 530 -10.85 -12.00 24.51
N SER A 531 -9.73 -12.63 24.86
CA SER A 531 -9.35 -13.97 24.38
C SER A 531 -9.75 -15.10 25.34
N GLY A 532 -10.36 -14.77 26.48
CA GLY A 532 -10.84 -15.76 27.46
C GLY A 532 -9.70 -16.43 28.24
N PRO A 533 -10.02 -17.45 29.07
CA PRO A 533 -9.04 -18.06 29.97
C PRO A 533 -7.96 -18.83 29.20
N LEU A 534 -6.77 -18.93 29.81
CA LEU A 534 -5.68 -19.76 29.31
C LEU A 534 -6.01 -21.25 29.48
N LYS A 535 -5.68 -22.05 28.49
CA LYS A 535 -5.83 -23.51 28.46
C LYS A 535 -4.54 -24.15 27.96
N ALA A 536 -4.41 -25.47 28.18
CA ALA A 536 -3.34 -26.23 27.55
C ALA A 536 -3.52 -26.19 26.02
N PRO A 537 -2.45 -25.98 25.25
CA PRO A 537 -2.51 -26.01 23.79
C PRO A 537 -2.93 -27.40 23.30
N ARG A 538 -3.64 -27.45 22.18
CA ARG A 538 -3.91 -28.71 21.49
C ARG A 538 -2.73 -29.02 20.55
N SER A 539 -2.16 -30.20 20.68
CA SER A 539 -1.07 -30.68 19.81
C SER A 539 -1.57 -31.03 18.40
N GLU A 540 -2.79 -31.54 18.31
CA GLU A 540 -3.46 -31.85 17.04
C GLU A 540 -4.07 -30.58 16.42
N LEU A 541 -3.82 -30.39 15.13
CA LEU A 541 -4.45 -29.35 14.32
C LEU A 541 -5.73 -29.91 13.68
N GLY A 542 -6.71 -29.04 13.47
CA GLY A 542 -8.03 -29.42 12.96
C GLY A 542 -8.91 -30.07 14.02
N ASN A 543 -9.95 -30.77 13.57
CA ASN A 543 -10.78 -31.66 14.36
C ASN A 543 -11.35 -32.78 13.47
N ALA A 544 -12.22 -33.64 14.01
CA ALA A 544 -12.83 -34.74 13.24
C ALA A 544 -13.64 -34.27 12.01
N THR A 545 -14.26 -33.09 12.07
CA THR A 545 -15.01 -32.50 10.95
C THR A 545 -14.10 -31.81 9.93
N TYR A 546 -12.99 -31.24 10.40
CA TYR A 546 -12.03 -30.45 9.64
C TYR A 546 -10.63 -30.99 9.86
N PRO A 547 -10.30 -32.17 9.30
CA PRO A 547 -8.98 -32.76 9.44
C PRO A 547 -7.93 -31.92 8.67
N PRO A 548 -6.65 -31.93 9.10
CA PRO A 548 -5.57 -31.32 8.33
C PRO A 548 -5.50 -31.83 6.89
N LEU A 549 -5.49 -30.91 5.93
CA LEU A 549 -5.43 -31.17 4.48
C LEU A 549 -4.01 -31.11 3.91
N GLY A 550 -3.07 -30.54 4.66
CA GLY A 550 -1.67 -30.35 4.27
C GLY A 550 -0.97 -29.32 5.17
N PRO A 551 0.37 -29.23 5.13
CA PRO A 551 1.11 -28.25 5.92
C PRO A 551 0.84 -26.81 5.46
N ALA A 552 0.97 -25.85 6.38
CA ALA A 552 1.13 -24.44 6.03
C ALA A 552 2.40 -24.27 5.15
N PRO A 553 2.44 -23.32 4.21
CA PRO A 553 1.50 -22.20 4.02
C PRO A 553 0.31 -22.52 3.08
N GLY A 554 0.11 -23.80 2.74
CA GLY A 554 -0.95 -24.24 1.84
C GLY A 554 -0.56 -24.17 0.36
N THR A 555 -1.54 -24.39 -0.52
CA THR A 555 -1.32 -24.47 -1.97
C THR A 555 -1.74 -23.20 -2.70
N TYR A 556 -2.72 -22.46 -2.19
CA TYR A 556 -3.25 -21.27 -2.86
C TYR A 556 -2.23 -20.13 -2.91
N VAL A 557 -1.42 -19.99 -1.84
CA VAL A 557 -0.36 -18.98 -1.75
C VAL A 557 0.77 -19.18 -2.76
N LEU A 558 0.98 -20.41 -3.23
CA LEU A 558 2.06 -20.75 -4.17
C LEU A 558 1.70 -20.42 -5.62
N THR A 559 0.43 -20.06 -5.89
CA THR A 559 -0.04 -19.73 -7.24
C THR A 559 0.46 -18.34 -7.66
N ARG A 560 0.95 -18.21 -8.90
CA ARG A 560 1.38 -16.95 -9.52
C ARG A 560 0.34 -16.38 -10.47
#